data_AF-A0A094KGE2-F1
#
_entry.id   AF-A0A094KGE2-F1
#
_cell.length_a   1.000
_cell.length_b   1.000
_cell.length_c   1.000
_cell.angle_alpha   90.00
_cell.angle_beta   90.00
_cell.angle_gamma   90.00
#
_symmetry.space_group_name_H-M   'P 1'
#
loop_
_entity.id
_entity.type
_entity.pdbx_description
1 polymer ?
#
loop_
_entity_poly.entity_id
_entity_poly.type
_entity_poly.pdbx_seq_one_letter_code
_entity_poly.pdbx_strand_id
1 'polypeptide(L)' 'TKALEKYNIEEDIAPYIKKERDKKYKPTWHCIVGRNFGSYVTHEKKH' A
#
# COMPACT_ATOMS: atom_id res chain seq x y z
N THR A 1 0.39 -5.45 12.14
CA THR A 1 1.01 -4.24 12.69
C THR A 1 2.52 -4.18 12.53
N LYS A 2 3.21 -5.28 12.18
CA LYS A 2 4.68 -5.35 11.98
C LYS A 2 5.35 -4.19 11.22
N ALA A 3 4.70 -3.60 10.22
CA ALA A 3 5.26 -2.48 9.46
C ALA A 3 5.37 -1.20 10.30
N LEU A 4 4.37 -0.90 11.13
CA LEU A 4 4.31 0.28 12.01
C LEU A 4 5.23 0.13 13.24
N GLU A 5 5.53 -1.11 13.63
CA GLU A 5 6.47 -1.41 14.72
C GLU A 5 7.93 -1.28 14.26
N LYS A 6 8.19 -1.46 12.96
CA LYS A 6 9.54 -1.50 12.38
C LYS A 6 9.97 -0.19 11.73
N TYR A 7 9.02 0.62 11.29
CA TYR A 7 9.26 1.89 10.60
C TYR A 7 8.39 2.98 11.21
N ASN A 8 9.00 4.14 11.47
CA ASN A 8 8.32 5.31 12.03
C ASN A 8 8.02 6.39 10.97
N ILE A 9 8.46 6.16 9.73
CA ILE A 9 8.31 7.09 8.62
C ILE A 9 7.35 6.47 7.60
N GLU A 10 6.32 7.23 7.23
CA GLU A 10 5.24 6.79 6.33
C GLU A 10 5.78 6.35 4.96
N GLU A 11 6.84 7.03 4.49
CA GLU A 11 7.57 6.73 3.25
C GLU A 11 8.23 5.34 3.25
N ASP A 12 8.57 4.78 4.42
CA ASP A 12 9.15 3.43 4.54
C ASP A 12 8.07 2.35 4.74
N ILE A 13 6.97 2.72 5.41
CA ILE A 13 5.87 1.82 5.72
C ILE A 13 5.14 1.41 4.44
N ALA A 14 4.81 2.37 3.56
CA ALA A 14 4.04 2.07 2.35
C ALA A 14 4.74 1.11 1.38
N PRO A 15 6.04 1.29 1.04
CA PRO A 15 6.78 0.33 0.21
C PRO A 15 6.94 -1.03 0.87
N TYR A 16 7.15 -1.08 2.19
CA TYR A 16 7.24 -2.34 2.92
C TYR A 16 5.94 -3.15 2.79
N ILE A 17 4.79 -2.52 3.04
CA ILE A 17 3.48 -3.19 2.93
C ILE A 17 3.23 -3.63 1.48
N LYS A 18 3.48 -2.75 0.51
CA LYS A 18 3.32 -3.07 -0.92
C LYS A 18 4.14 -4.30 -1.30
N LYS A 19 5.42 -4.35 -0.93
CA LYS A 19 6.32 -5.46 -1.24
C LYS A 19 5.84 -6.78 -0.63
N GLU A 20 5.41 -6.77 0.63
CA GLU A 20 4.86 -7.99 1.26
C GLU A 20 3.55 -8.46 0.59
N ARG A 21 2.69 -7.51 0.18
CA ARG A 21 1.39 -7.81 -0.46
C ARG A 21 1.56 -8.30 -1.89
N ASP A 22 2.39 -7.64 -2.70
CA ASP A 22 2.72 -8.07 -4.05
C ASP A 22 3.32 -9.48 -4.04
N LYS A 23 4.22 -9.78 -3.08
CA LYS A 23 4.82 -11.12 -2.92
C LYS A 23 3.77 -12.19 -2.57
N LYS A 24 2.81 -11.86 -1.71
CA LYS A 24 1.84 -12.85 -1.19
C LYS A 24 0.64 -13.06 -2.10
N TYR A 25 0.16 -12.02 -2.77
CA TYR A 25 -1.13 -12.03 -3.47
C TYR A 25 -1.07 -11.69 -4.95
N LYS A 26 0.15 -11.58 -5.49
CA LYS A 26 0.46 -11.12 -6.85
C LYS A 26 0.24 -9.60 -7.01
N PRO A 27 1.08 -8.93 -7.81
CA PRO A 27 0.94 -7.52 -8.11
C PRO A 27 -0.28 -7.21 -9.00
N THR A 28 -0.76 -5.97 -9.05
CA THR A 28 -0.22 -4.77 -8.37
C THR A 28 -1.11 -4.29 -7.22
N TRP A 29 -0.52 -4.07 -6.05
CA TRP A 29 -1.18 -3.43 -4.91
C TRP A 29 -0.87 -1.93 -4.83
N HIS A 30 -1.92 -1.14 -4.55
CA HIS A 30 -1.79 0.26 -4.13
C HIS A 30 -1.82 0.30 -2.60
N CYS A 31 -0.86 0.98 -1.99
CA CYS A 31 -0.77 1.13 -0.54
C CYS A 31 -0.60 2.62 -0.21
N ILE A 32 -1.44 3.14 0.69
CA ILE A 32 -1.43 4.53 1.14
C ILE A 32 -1.27 4.53 2.66
N VAL A 33 -0.37 5.37 3.17
CA VAL A 33 -0.12 5.56 4.60
C VAL A 33 -0.02 7.07 4.84
N GLY A 34 -0.82 7.59 5.76
CA GLY A 34 -0.90 9.02 6.05
C GLY A 34 -2.08 9.34 6.96
N ARG A 35 -2.06 10.51 7.59
CA ARG A 35 -3.15 10.97 8.49
C ARG A 35 -4.38 11.50 7.75
N ASN A 36 -4.17 12.17 6.62
CA ASN A 36 -5.24 12.74 5.80
C ASN A 36 -5.04 12.29 4.34
N PHE A 37 -6.08 11.74 3.73
CA PHE A 37 -6.01 11.22 2.37
C PHE A 37 -7.32 11.41 1.61
N GLY A 38 -7.22 11.76 0.32
CA GLY A 38 -8.33 11.78 -0.64
C GLY A 38 -7.89 11.13 -1.95
N SER A 39 -8.79 10.38 -2.59
CA SER A 39 -8.50 9.70 -3.86
C SER A 39 -9.69 9.69 -4.79
N TYR A 40 -9.42 9.82 -6.08
CA TYR A 40 -10.37 9.62 -7.17
C TYR A 40 -9.77 8.60 -8.12
N VAL A 41 -10.39 7.44 -8.26
CA VAL A 41 -9.88 6.32 -9.06
C VAL A 41 -10.92 5.82 -10.05
N THR A 42 -10.49 5.52 -11.26
CA THR A 42 -11.28 4.84 -12.29
C THR A 42 -10.85 3.37 -12.37
N HIS A 43 -11.82 2.45 -12.37
CA HIS A 43 -11.55 1.01 -12.44
C HIS A 43 -11.82 0.50 -13.86
N GLU A 44 -10.87 -0.18 -14.48
CA GLU A 44 -11.12 -0.92 -15.71
C GLU A 44 -11.98 -2.16 -15.39
N LYS A 45 -13.15 -2.28 -16.02
CA LYS A 45 -13.92 -3.54 -16.00
C LYS A 45 -13.24 -4.49 -16.98
N LYS A 46 -12.79 -5.65 -16.49
CA LYS A 46 -12.34 -6.76 -17.35
C LYS A 46 -13.45 -7.07 -18.37
N HIS A 47 -13.11 -7.01 -19.65
CA HIS A 47 -13.97 -7.46 -20.76
C HIS A 47 -13.89 -8.99 -20.86
#